data_AF-A0A838U278-F1
#
_entry.id   AF-A0A838U278-F1
#
_cell.length_a   1.000
_cell.length_b   1.000
_cell.length_c   1.000
_cell.angle_alpha   90.00
_cell.angle_beta   90.00
_cell.angle_gamma   90.00
#
_symmetry.space_group_name_H-M   'P 1'
#
loop_
_entity.id
_entity.type
_entity.pdbx_description
1 polymer ?
#
loop_
_entity_poly.entity_id
_entity_poly.type
_entity_poly.pdbx_seq_one_letter_code
_entity_poly.pdbx_strand_id
1 'polypeptide(L)' 'MQDRIYEKKKKTILRFIKKHGKVDHSFILNEVNIDYDTLMKIVSELRREGRID' A
#
# COMPACT_ATOMS: atom_id res chain seq x y z
N MET A 1 2.98 -18.97 -4.95
CA MET A 1 2.26 -18.34 -6.10
C MET A 1 1.45 -17.09 -5.69
N GLN A 2 1.07 -16.94 -4.41
CA GLN A 2 0.37 -15.74 -3.89
C GLN A 2 1.26 -14.49 -3.78
N ASP A 3 2.58 -14.64 -3.63
CA ASP A 3 3.52 -13.53 -3.46
C ASP A 3 3.50 -12.51 -4.61
N ARG A 4 3.31 -12.94 -5.86
CA ARG A 4 3.39 -12.03 -7.02
C ARG A 4 2.26 -10.99 -7.02
N ILE A 5 1.06 -11.38 -6.60
CA ILE A 5 -0.09 -10.47 -6.54
C ILE A 5 0.09 -9.52 -5.36
N TYR A 6 0.52 -10.03 -4.21
CA TYR A 6 0.78 -9.24 -3.02
C TYR A 6 1.90 -8.22 -3.25
N GLU A 7 3.02 -8.63 -3.83
CA GLU A 7 4.14 -7.77 -4.24
C GLU A 7 3.69 -6.67 -5.21
N LYS A 8 2.85 -6.99 -6.20
CA LYS A 8 2.30 -6.00 -7.14
C LYS A 8 1.49 -4.96 -6.39
N LYS A 9 0.58 -5.39 -5.50
CA LYS A 9 -0.25 -4.50 -4.68
C LYS A 9 0.63 -3.62 -3.77
N LYS A 10 1.60 -4.21 -3.07
CA LYS A 10 2.58 -3.49 -2.22
C LYS A 10 3.35 -2.44 -3.01
N LYS A 11 3.84 -2.76 -4.21
CA LYS A 11 4.52 -1.80 -5.10
C LYS A 11 3.60 -0.67 -5.57
N THR A 12 2.36 -0.98 -5.95
CA THR A 12 1.37 0.02 -6.36
C THR A 12 1.09 0.99 -5.21
N ILE A 13 0.82 0.48 -4.01
CA ILE A 13 0.56 1.27 -2.80
C ILE A 13 1.76 2.14 -2.45
N LEU A 14 2.97 1.58 -2.48
CA LEU A 14 4.20 2.34 -2.23
C LEU A 14 4.39 3.48 -3.22
N ARG A 15 4.17 3.24 -4.52
CA ARG A 15 4.22 4.28 -5.55
C ARG A 15 3.15 5.34 -5.31
N PHE A 16 1.96 4.94 -4.90
CA PHE A 16 0.85 5.84 -4.58
C PHE A 16 1.21 6.79 -3.44
N ILE A 17 1.61 6.22 -2.30
CA ILE A 17 1.99 6.98 -1.10
C ILE A 17 3.12 7.95 -1.43
N LYS A 18 4.16 7.50 -2.16
CA LYS A 18 5.27 8.38 -2.59
C LYS A 18 4.84 9.49 -3.55
N LYS A 19 3.93 9.21 -4.49
CA LYS A 19 3.54 10.17 -5.53
C LYS A 19 2.64 11.27 -5.00
N HIS A 20 1.79 10.95 -4.03
CA HIS A 20 0.76 11.86 -3.53
C HIS A 20 1.05 12.39 -2.12
N GLY A 21 2.06 11.85 -1.41
CA GLY A 21 2.53 12.33 -0.10
C GLY A 21 1.54 12.05 1.03
N LYS A 22 0.41 12.76 1.06
CA LYS A 22 -0.74 12.48 1.92
C LYS A 22 -1.84 11.86 1.07
N VAL A 23 -1.82 10.54 0.91
CA VAL A 23 -2.94 9.82 0.29
C VAL A 23 -3.94 9.46 1.37
N ASP A 24 -5.20 9.80 1.13
CA ASP A 24 -6.31 9.31 1.94
C ASP A 24 -6.46 7.81 1.73
N HIS A 25 -6.47 7.02 2.81
CA HIS A 25 -6.54 5.56 2.73
C HIS A 25 -7.72 5.10 1.87
N SER A 26 -8.83 5.81 1.94
CA SER A 26 -10.06 5.62 1.14
C SER A 26 -9.81 5.58 -0.37
N PHE A 27 -8.86 6.39 -0.85
CA PHE A 27 -8.49 6.44 -2.26
C PHE A 27 -7.70 5.19 -2.68
N ILE A 28 -6.79 4.73 -1.82
CA ILE A 28 -6.00 3.52 -2.07
C ILE A 28 -6.88 2.27 -2.06
N LEU A 29 -7.86 2.20 -1.15
CA LEU A 29 -8.81 1.08 -1.09
C LEU A 29 -9.59 0.95 -2.40
N ASN A 30 -10.11 2.07 -2.91
CA ASN A 30 -10.86 2.09 -4.16
C ASN A 30 -9.99 1.76 -5.37
N GLU A 31 -8.79 2.33 -5.46
CA GLU A 31 -7.96 2.16 -6.65
C GLU A 31 -7.26 0.79 -6.71
N VAL A 32 -6.78 0.29 -5.57
CA VAL A 32 -6.05 -0.99 -5.48
C VAL A 32 -7.01 -2.16 -5.24
N ASN A 33 -8.28 -1.89 -4.95
CA ASN A 33 -9.33 -2.87 -4.64
C ASN A 33 -8.84 -3.86 -3.57
N ILE A 34 -8.59 -3.31 -2.38
CA ILE A 34 -8.12 -4.05 -1.20
C ILE A 34 -8.88 -3.63 0.04
N ASP A 35 -8.97 -4.54 0.99
CA ASP A 35 -9.52 -4.28 2.32
C ASP A 35 -8.62 -3.37 3.15
N TYR A 36 -9.26 -2.66 4.08
CA TYR A 36 -8.59 -1.76 5.02
C TYR A 36 -7.53 -2.48 5.85
N ASP A 37 -7.81 -3.70 6.30
CA ASP A 37 -6.88 -4.51 7.07
C ASP A 37 -5.61 -4.83 6.27
N THR A 38 -5.79 -5.19 4.98
CA THR A 38 -4.68 -5.47 4.07
C THR A 38 -3.87 -4.20 3.78
N LEU A 39 -4.54 -3.06 3.59
CA LEU A 39 -3.87 -1.77 3.42
C LEU A 39 -3.03 -1.41 4.65
N MET A 40 -3.62 -1.47 5.86
CA MET A 40 -2.91 -1.17 7.10
C MET A 40 -1.70 -2.09 7.30
N LYS A 41 -1.84 -3.37 6.96
CA LYS A 41 -0.74 -4.34 7.06
C LYS A 41 0.42 -3.96 6.15
N ILE A 42 0.12 -3.66 4.88
CA ILE A 42 1.13 -3.23 3.90
C ILE A 42 1.77 -1.90 4.31
N VAL A 43 0.97 -0.91 4.72
CA VAL A 43 1.48 0.39 5.19
C VAL A 43 2.39 0.21 6.41
N SER A 44 1.99 -0.62 7.37
CA SER A 44 2.80 -0.92 8.56
C SER A 44 4.11 -1.62 8.19
N GLU A 45 4.09 -2.57 7.25
CA GLU A 45 5.31 -3.19 6.71
C GLU A 45 6.21 -2.15 6.02
N LEU A 46 5.64 -1.31 5.15
CA LEU A 46 6.40 -0.28 4.43
C LEU A 46 7.03 0.76 5.38
N ARG A 47 6.33 1.13 6.46
CA ARG A 47 6.87 2.01 7.50
C ARG A 47 7.97 1.32 8.30
N ARG A 48 7.79 0.05 8.68
CA ARG A 48 8.85 -0.75 9.33
C ARG A 48 10.09 -0.91 8.45
N GLU A 49 9.92 -1.03 7.14
CA GLU A 49 11.01 -1.08 6.17
C GLU A 49 11.65 0.31 5.89
N GLY A 50 11.13 1.40 6.47
CA GLY A 50 11.62 2.76 6.22
C GLY A 50 11.36 3.27 4.80
N ARG A 51 10.37 2.69 4.10
CA ARG A 51 10.04 3.07 2.71
C ARG A 51 9.05 4.23 2.61
N ILE A 52 8.32 4.47 3.69
CA ILE A 52 7.38 5.57 3.87
C ILE A 52 7.57 6.13 5.29
N ASP A 53 7.44 7.45 5.44
CA ASP A 53 7.67 8.21 6.67
C ASP A 53 6.33 8.61 7.30
#